data_AF-A0A944F7S9-F1
#
_entry.id   AF-A0A944F7S9-F1
#
_cell.length_a   1.000
_cell.length_b   1.000
_cell.length_c   1.000
_cell.angle_alpha   90.00
_cell.angle_beta   90.00
_cell.angle_gamma   90.00
#
_symmetry.space_group_name_H-M   'P 1'
#
loop_
_entity.id
_entity.type
_entity.pdbx_description
1 polymer ?
#
loop_
_entity_poly.entity_id
_entity_poly.type
_entity_poly.pdbx_seq_one_letter_code
_entity_poly.pdbx_strand_id
1 'polypeptide(L)'
;MGNTTRAMEWLADAALDPAACATQWRHHQPDVALLPAGRRWDVVITPERLGFAILQALNTCRLRPGPVLFDACARLTGFFVPPGATTSRPAPGIRCAGKGSWIATPWPRPTRGRLQWLVLPDGNGSLNDLPTLEHLLHDATTPTAYPAPRPGSMRGSDRDA
;
A
#
# COMPACT_ATOMS: atom_id res chain seq x y z
N MET A 1 -5.64 -26.49 -5.23
CA MET A 1 -4.28 -25.94 -5.44
C MET A 1 -4.24 -24.50 -4.93
N GLY A 2 -3.44 -24.27 -3.87
CA GLY A 2 -3.55 -23.09 -2.99
C GLY A 2 -3.17 -21.76 -3.63
N ASN A 3 -3.92 -20.72 -3.27
CA ASN A 3 -3.64 -19.30 -3.52
C ASN A 3 -2.15 -18.91 -3.37
N THR A 4 -1.44 -19.51 -2.40
CA THR A 4 -0.01 -19.26 -2.15
C THR A 4 0.89 -19.62 -3.33
N THR A 5 0.60 -20.69 -4.08
CA THR A 5 1.41 -21.09 -5.23
C THR A 5 1.28 -20.08 -6.36
N ARG A 6 0.05 -19.65 -6.69
CA ARG A 6 -0.17 -18.62 -7.72
C ARG A 6 0.40 -17.26 -7.32
N ALA A 7 0.27 -16.91 -6.04
CA ALA A 7 0.86 -15.68 -5.50
C ALA A 7 2.39 -15.68 -5.63
N MET A 8 3.03 -16.83 -5.38
CA MET A 8 4.48 -16.99 -5.57
C MET A 8 4.87 -16.90 -7.04
N GLU A 9 4.18 -17.61 -7.94
CA GLU A 9 4.45 -17.57 -9.38
C GLU A 9 4.29 -16.15 -9.93
N TRP A 10 3.24 -15.44 -9.52
CA TRP A 10 3.02 -14.05 -9.89
C TRP A 10 4.12 -13.10 -9.40
N LEU A 11 4.66 -13.32 -8.19
CA LEU A 11 5.82 -12.57 -7.71
C LEU A 11 7.10 -12.94 -8.49
N ALA A 12 7.33 -14.24 -8.71
CA ALA A 12 8.48 -14.75 -9.46
C ALA A 12 8.51 -14.23 -10.91
N ASP A 13 7.35 -14.07 -11.55
CA ASP A 13 7.19 -13.46 -12.88
C ASP A 13 7.78 -12.06 -12.99
N ALA A 14 7.88 -11.33 -11.88
CA ALA A 14 8.53 -10.03 -11.87
C ALA A 14 10.06 -10.14 -11.96
N ALA A 15 10.66 -11.23 -11.48
CA ALA A 15 12.09 -11.48 -11.53
C ALA A 15 12.61 -11.52 -12.98
N LEU A 16 13.90 -11.22 -13.17
CA LEU A 16 14.57 -11.48 -14.45
C LEU A 16 14.62 -12.98 -14.77
N ASP A 17 14.73 -13.81 -13.74
CA ASP A 17 14.69 -15.27 -13.82
C ASP A 17 13.71 -15.82 -12.77
N PRO A 18 12.46 -16.15 -13.17
CA PRO A 18 11.44 -16.67 -12.27
C PRO A 18 11.82 -18.01 -11.63
N ALA A 19 12.54 -18.88 -12.36
CA ALA A 19 12.92 -20.20 -11.89
C ALA A 19 14.03 -20.11 -10.83
N ALA A 20 15.03 -19.25 -11.05
CA ALA A 20 16.06 -18.97 -10.04
C ALA A 20 15.46 -18.29 -8.80
N CYS A 21 14.50 -17.37 -8.97
CA CYS A 21 13.83 -16.71 -7.85
C CYS A 21 13.01 -17.70 -7.00
N ALA A 22 12.21 -18.57 -7.63
CA ALA A 22 11.46 -19.60 -6.94
C ALA A 22 12.38 -20.61 -6.21
N THR A 23 13.53 -20.93 -6.82
CA THR A 23 14.55 -21.79 -6.22
C THR A 23 15.21 -21.09 -5.03
N GLN A 24 15.59 -19.82 -5.15
CA GLN A 24 16.18 -19.04 -4.06
C GLN A 24 15.26 -18.97 -2.84
N TRP A 25 13.96 -18.73 -3.04
CA TRP A 25 12.99 -18.75 -1.95
C TRP A 25 12.82 -20.12 -1.28
N ARG A 26 13.02 -21.22 -2.01
CA ARG A 26 12.93 -22.58 -1.46
C ARG A 26 14.18 -22.99 -0.69
N HIS A 27 15.35 -22.45 -1.05
CA HIS A 27 16.65 -22.91 -0.57
C HIS A 27 17.36 -21.96 0.39
N HIS A 28 17.08 -20.66 0.36
CA HIS A 28 17.76 -19.67 1.20
C HIS A 28 16.88 -19.13 2.33
N GLN A 29 17.43 -19.19 3.54
CA GLN A 29 17.10 -18.24 4.61
C GLN A 29 17.99 -17.00 4.39
N PRO A 30 17.45 -15.77 4.39
CA PRO A 30 16.11 -15.37 4.81
C PRO A 30 15.02 -15.61 3.73
N ASP A 31 13.77 -15.77 4.17
CA ASP A 31 12.57 -16.01 3.33
C ASP A 31 12.15 -14.82 2.45
N VAL A 32 13.12 -14.06 1.92
CA VAL A 32 12.93 -12.81 1.20
C VAL A 32 13.72 -12.86 -0.09
N ALA A 33 13.09 -12.48 -1.21
CA ALA A 33 13.77 -12.29 -2.49
C ALA A 33 13.65 -10.85 -2.95
N LEU A 34 14.67 -10.40 -3.67
CA LEU A 34 14.68 -9.08 -4.30
C LEU A 34 14.08 -9.21 -5.70
N LEU A 35 13.00 -8.49 -5.94
CA LEU A 35 12.30 -8.45 -7.22
C LEU A 35 12.41 -7.05 -7.84
N PRO A 36 12.64 -6.95 -9.16
CA PRO A 36 12.74 -5.67 -9.82
C PRO A 36 11.35 -5.03 -9.98
N ALA A 37 11.24 -3.76 -9.61
CA ALA A 37 10.08 -2.93 -9.90
C ALA A 37 10.14 -2.38 -11.34
N GLY A 38 8.99 -2.00 -11.90
CA GLY A 38 8.87 -1.46 -13.28
C GLY A 38 8.70 -2.50 -14.38
N ARG A 39 8.54 -3.78 -14.05
CA ARG A 39 8.18 -4.84 -15.02
C ARG A 39 6.71 -5.21 -14.91
N ARG A 40 6.37 -5.92 -13.84
CA ARG A 40 5.00 -6.40 -13.58
C ARG A 40 4.21 -5.45 -12.67
N TRP A 41 4.93 -4.69 -11.86
CA TRP A 41 4.38 -3.78 -10.88
C TRP A 41 5.41 -2.72 -10.54
N ASP A 42 4.94 -1.57 -10.10
CA ASP A 42 5.72 -0.61 -9.34
C ASP A 42 5.32 -0.68 -7.87
N VAL A 43 6.11 -0.08 -6.97
CA VAL A 43 5.77 -0.01 -5.55
C VAL A 43 5.73 1.42 -5.07
N VAL A 44 4.65 1.73 -4.39
CA VAL A 44 4.40 3.00 -3.72
C VAL A 44 4.69 2.81 -2.24
N ILE A 45 5.69 3.53 -1.75
CA ILE A 45 6.21 3.44 -0.39
C ILE A 45 5.68 4.64 0.39
N THR A 46 4.94 4.37 1.46
CA THR A 46 4.42 5.39 2.37
C THR A 46 4.88 5.13 3.80
N PRO A 47 4.99 6.17 4.64
CA PRO A 47 5.15 6.00 6.08
C PRO A 47 3.99 5.19 6.69
N GLU A 48 4.27 4.41 7.72
CA GLU A 48 3.30 3.57 8.44
C GLU A 48 1.97 4.29 8.67
N ARG A 49 2.00 5.49 9.28
CA ARG A 49 0.78 6.25 9.60
C ARG A 49 -0.11 6.50 8.37
N LEU A 50 0.51 6.82 7.23
CA LEU A 50 -0.21 7.09 5.99
C LEU A 50 -0.70 5.79 5.34
N GLY A 51 0.12 4.75 5.30
CA GLY A 51 -0.28 3.46 4.75
C GLY A 51 -1.44 2.82 5.50
N PHE A 52 -1.41 2.83 6.83
CA PHE A 52 -2.52 2.35 7.63
C PHE A 52 -3.77 3.20 7.45
N ALA A 53 -3.65 4.53 7.35
CA ALA A 53 -4.79 5.39 7.04
C ALA A 53 -5.43 5.05 5.67
N ILE A 54 -4.61 4.85 4.64
CA ILE A 54 -5.08 4.44 3.31
C ILE A 54 -5.76 3.06 3.37
N LEU A 55 -5.18 2.08 4.07
CA LEU A 55 -5.80 0.76 4.25
C LEU A 55 -7.15 0.84 4.98
N GLN A 56 -7.24 1.67 6.02
CA GLN A 56 -8.50 1.90 6.73
C GLN A 56 -9.54 2.56 5.82
N ALA A 57 -9.14 3.50 4.98
CA ALA A 57 -10.01 4.16 4.01
C ALA A 57 -10.49 3.18 2.92
N LEU A 58 -9.59 2.35 2.35
CA LEU A 58 -9.93 1.28 1.41
C LEU A 58 -10.97 0.32 2.01
N ASN A 59 -10.77 -0.09 3.27
CA ASN A 59 -11.70 -0.95 3.98
C ASN A 59 -13.07 -0.25 4.21
N THR A 60 -13.05 1.04 4.56
CA THR A 60 -14.27 1.85 4.75
C THR A 60 -15.06 1.98 3.45
N CYS A 61 -14.37 2.16 2.33
CA CYS A 61 -14.95 2.21 0.98
C CYS A 61 -15.31 0.83 0.42
N ARG A 62 -15.07 -0.26 1.18
CA ARG A 62 -15.26 -1.67 0.74
C ARG A 62 -14.52 -2.01 -0.56
N LEU A 63 -13.42 -1.32 -0.83
CA LEU A 63 -12.53 -1.63 -1.94
C LEU A 63 -11.65 -2.82 -1.54
N ARG A 64 -11.38 -3.73 -2.48
CA ARG A 64 -10.45 -4.84 -2.24
C ARG A 64 -9.03 -4.31 -2.45
N PRO A 65 -8.23 -4.12 -1.38
CA PRO A 65 -6.85 -3.69 -1.55
C PRO A 65 -6.06 -4.77 -2.30
N GLY A 66 -5.15 -4.33 -3.18
CA GLY A 66 -4.15 -5.21 -3.77
C GLY A 66 -3.07 -5.60 -2.75
N PRO A 67 -1.99 -6.26 -3.17
CA PRO A 67 -0.92 -6.68 -2.28
C PRO A 67 -0.27 -5.47 -1.58
N VAL A 68 -0.07 -5.60 -0.26
CA VAL A 68 0.56 -4.57 0.58
C VAL A 68 1.58 -5.20 1.51
N LEU A 69 2.80 -4.67 1.46
CA LEU A 69 3.89 -5.00 2.36
C LEU A 69 4.02 -4.00 3.49
N PHE A 70 4.51 -4.47 4.61
CA PHE A 70 4.92 -3.64 5.74
C PHE A 70 6.31 -4.05 6.21
N ASP A 71 7.22 -3.08 6.23
CA ASP A 71 8.51 -3.18 6.88
C ASP A 71 8.39 -2.59 8.29
N ALA A 72 8.34 -3.46 9.29
CA ALA A 72 8.23 -3.09 10.69
C ALA A 72 9.49 -2.39 11.23
N CYS A 73 10.66 -2.64 10.64
CA CYS A 73 11.92 -2.01 11.03
C CYS A 73 12.01 -0.58 10.48
N ALA A 74 11.62 -0.39 9.21
CA ALA A 74 11.62 0.93 8.58
C ALA A 74 10.35 1.74 8.90
N ARG A 75 9.30 1.09 9.40
CA ARG A 75 7.95 1.65 9.58
C ARG A 75 7.39 2.21 8.27
N LEU A 76 7.54 1.42 7.22
CA LEU A 76 7.11 1.77 5.85
C LEU A 76 6.14 0.72 5.32
N THR A 77 5.15 1.18 4.56
CA THR A 77 4.17 0.37 3.85
C THR A 77 4.41 0.47 2.35
N GLY A 78 4.48 -0.67 1.67
CA GLY A 78 4.66 -0.78 0.23
C GLY A 78 3.39 -1.28 -0.46
N PHE A 79 2.74 -0.43 -1.24
CA PHE A 79 1.58 -0.77 -2.06
C PHE A 79 2.04 -1.11 -3.47
N PHE A 80 1.66 -2.28 -3.96
CA PHE A 80 1.96 -2.68 -5.34
C PHE A 80 0.94 -2.03 -6.27
N VAL A 81 1.43 -1.33 -7.30
CA VAL A 81 0.62 -0.59 -8.27
C VAL A 81 0.99 -1.00 -9.71
N PRO A 82 0.13 -0.74 -10.72
CA PRO A 82 0.43 -1.03 -12.11
C PRO A 82 1.76 -0.43 -12.56
N PRO A 83 2.52 -1.12 -13.43
CA PRO A 83 3.79 -0.62 -13.92
C PRO A 83 3.58 0.68 -14.71
N GLY A 84 4.44 1.66 -14.47
CA GLY A 84 4.33 2.98 -15.10
C GLY A 84 3.56 4.00 -14.26
N ALA A 85 2.82 3.58 -13.23
CA ALA A 85 2.14 4.51 -12.32
C ALA A 85 3.14 5.43 -11.60
N THR A 86 4.37 4.95 -11.37
CA THR A 86 5.42 5.73 -10.71
C THR A 86 6.20 6.68 -11.62
N THR A 87 5.86 6.75 -12.90
CA THR A 87 6.49 7.70 -13.84
C THR A 87 6.01 9.13 -13.63
N SER A 88 4.81 9.30 -13.09
CA SER A 88 4.28 10.60 -12.69
C SER A 88 4.89 11.04 -11.36
N ARG A 89 4.95 12.36 -11.14
CA ARG A 89 5.39 12.93 -9.87
C ARG A 89 4.42 12.48 -8.77
N PRO A 90 4.88 11.76 -7.74
CA PRO A 90 3.99 11.27 -6.68
C PRO A 90 3.47 12.40 -5.81
N ALA A 91 2.31 12.17 -5.20
CA ALA A 91 1.79 13.04 -4.16
C ALA A 91 2.80 13.24 -3.00
N PRO A 92 2.76 14.39 -2.29
CA PRO A 92 3.63 14.64 -1.14
C PRO A 92 3.50 13.57 -0.06
N GLY A 93 4.65 13.13 0.49
CA GLY A 93 4.69 12.08 1.51
C GLY A 93 4.67 10.65 0.97
N ILE A 94 4.56 10.49 -0.35
CA ILE A 94 4.66 9.22 -1.05
C ILE A 94 6.02 9.13 -1.75
N ARG A 95 6.67 7.97 -1.63
CA ARG A 95 7.85 7.61 -2.42
C ARG A 95 7.48 6.53 -3.42
N CYS A 96 8.10 6.55 -4.59
CA CYS A 96 7.82 5.60 -5.65
C CYS A 96 9.07 4.82 -6.02
N ALA A 97 8.91 3.52 -6.22
CA ALA A 97 9.93 2.60 -6.70
C ALA A 97 9.43 1.94 -7.99
N GLY A 98 9.88 2.47 -9.12
CA GLY A 98 9.55 1.99 -10.45
C GLY A 98 10.74 1.30 -11.12
N LYS A 99 10.81 1.42 -12.45
CA LYS A 99 11.87 0.81 -13.28
C LYS A 99 13.28 1.11 -12.75
N GLY A 100 14.05 0.05 -12.54
CA GLY A 100 15.43 0.14 -12.02
C GLY A 100 15.55 0.08 -10.50
N SER A 101 14.43 0.01 -9.78
CA SER A 101 14.42 -0.23 -8.33
C SER A 101 14.19 -1.71 -8.02
N TRP A 102 14.61 -2.15 -6.82
CA TRP A 102 14.44 -3.50 -6.33
C TRP A 102 13.64 -3.48 -5.03
N ILE A 103 12.68 -4.38 -4.91
CA ILE A 103 11.83 -4.51 -3.73
C ILE A 103 12.08 -5.87 -3.09
N ALA A 104 12.39 -5.84 -1.80
CA ALA A 104 12.40 -7.03 -0.97
C ALA A 104 10.97 -7.55 -0.81
N THR A 105 10.76 -8.81 -1.13
CA THR A 105 9.45 -9.47 -1.04
C THR A 105 9.60 -10.76 -0.24
N PRO A 106 8.91 -10.88 0.90
CA PRO A 106 8.92 -12.12 1.66
C PRO A 106 8.04 -13.15 0.95
N TRP A 107 8.24 -14.43 1.28
CA TRP A 107 7.34 -15.49 0.85
C TRP A 107 5.87 -15.09 1.10
N PRO A 108 4.92 -15.34 0.16
CA PRO A 108 3.51 -14.95 0.27
C PRO A 108 2.74 -15.77 1.32
N ARG A 109 3.20 -15.71 2.56
CA ARG A 109 2.62 -16.34 3.75
C ARG A 109 2.38 -15.27 4.82
N PRO A 110 1.35 -15.44 5.66
CA PRO A 110 1.18 -14.60 6.84
C PRO A 110 2.32 -14.89 7.82
N THR A 111 3.31 -14.01 7.88
CA THR A 111 4.43 -14.09 8.83
C THR A 111 4.51 -12.79 9.60
N ARG A 112 4.66 -12.87 10.92
CA ARG A 112 5.03 -11.73 11.76
C ARG A 112 6.55 -11.66 11.80
N GLY A 113 7.12 -10.78 11.00
CA GLY A 113 8.57 -10.58 10.89
C GLY A 113 8.90 -9.14 10.51
N ARG A 114 10.19 -8.89 10.24
CA ARG A 114 10.66 -7.56 9.81
C ARG A 114 9.91 -7.07 8.58
N LEU A 115 9.70 -7.96 7.61
CA LEU A 115 8.94 -7.68 6.40
C LEU A 115 7.77 -8.65 6.35
N GLN A 116 6.56 -8.10 6.32
CA GLN A 116 5.33 -8.88 6.40
C GLN A 116 4.28 -8.39 5.40
N TRP A 117 3.42 -9.30 4.95
CA TRP A 117 2.28 -8.98 4.12
C TRP A 117 1.12 -8.50 5.00
N LEU A 118 0.66 -7.26 4.80
CA LEU A 118 -0.62 -6.78 5.36
C LEU A 118 -1.78 -7.28 4.52
N VAL A 119 -1.59 -7.30 3.19
CA VAL A 119 -2.51 -7.89 2.23
C VAL A 119 -1.71 -8.82 1.32
N LEU A 120 -2.09 -10.09 1.30
CA LEU A 120 -1.40 -11.10 0.49
C LEU A 120 -1.71 -10.90 -1.00
N PRO A 121 -0.75 -11.19 -1.90
CA PRO A 121 -1.04 -11.25 -3.31
C PRO A 121 -2.04 -12.40 -3.58
N ASP A 122 -3.06 -12.11 -4.39
CA ASP A 122 -4.07 -13.08 -4.80
C ASP A 122 -3.59 -14.03 -5.91
N GLY A 123 -2.46 -13.69 -6.55
CA GLY A 123 -1.89 -14.40 -7.69
C GLY A 123 -2.60 -14.11 -9.02
N ASN A 124 -3.63 -13.27 -9.04
CA ASN A 124 -4.33 -12.84 -10.26
C ASN A 124 -3.81 -11.50 -10.78
N GLY A 125 -2.93 -10.83 -10.03
CA GLY A 125 -2.37 -9.53 -10.39
C GLY A 125 -3.30 -8.37 -10.08
N SER A 126 -4.16 -8.50 -9.06
CA SER A 126 -4.96 -7.38 -8.57
C SER A 126 -4.05 -6.36 -7.88
N LEU A 127 -3.78 -5.24 -8.55
CA LEU A 127 -2.89 -4.17 -8.05
C LEU A 127 -3.68 -2.98 -7.50
N ASN A 128 -3.06 -2.21 -6.61
CA ASN A 128 -3.65 -0.97 -6.11
C ASN A 128 -3.54 0.13 -7.16
N ASP A 129 -4.60 0.91 -7.33
CA ASP A 129 -4.59 2.04 -8.26
C ASP A 129 -3.99 3.28 -7.60
N LEU A 130 -2.91 3.83 -8.17
CA LEU A 130 -2.18 4.97 -7.57
C LEU A 130 -3.08 6.21 -7.40
N PRO A 131 -3.85 6.66 -8.41
CA PRO A 131 -4.80 7.76 -8.25
C PRO A 131 -5.78 7.55 -7.08
N THR A 132 -6.26 6.33 -6.90
CA THR A 132 -7.13 5.99 -5.77
C THR A 132 -6.39 6.13 -4.43
N LEU A 133 -5.14 5.64 -4.33
CA LEU A 133 -4.34 5.79 -3.11
C LEU A 133 -4.04 7.27 -2.80
N GLU A 134 -3.72 8.06 -3.82
CA GLU A 134 -3.47 9.50 -3.69
C GLU A 134 -4.73 10.26 -3.25
N HIS A 135 -5.89 9.92 -3.80
CA HIS A 135 -7.16 10.51 -3.40
C HIS A 135 -7.51 10.18 -1.94
N LEU A 136 -7.39 8.91 -1.54
CA LEU A 136 -7.64 8.50 -0.15
C LEU A 136 -6.64 9.14 0.83
N LEU A 137 -5.39 9.32 0.42
CA LEU A 137 -4.39 10.03 1.21
C LEU A 137 -4.77 11.51 1.37
N HIS A 138 -5.19 12.16 0.29
CA HIS A 138 -5.64 13.54 0.31
C HIS A 138 -6.83 13.71 1.25
N ASP A 139 -7.85 12.85 1.14
CA ASP A 139 -9.02 12.87 2.02
C ASP A 139 -8.64 12.62 3.49
N ALA A 140 -7.71 11.71 3.77
CA ALA A 140 -7.26 11.41 5.13
C ALA A 140 -6.37 12.50 5.76
N THR A 141 -5.67 13.29 4.94
CA THR A 141 -4.80 14.38 5.39
C THR A 141 -5.49 15.73 5.43
N THR A 142 -6.61 15.87 4.71
CA THR A 142 -7.46 17.04 4.80
C THR A 142 -8.20 16.97 6.13
N PRO A 143 -7.96 17.89 7.08
CA PRO A 143 -8.76 17.96 8.28
C PRO A 143 -10.20 18.16 7.82
N THR A 144 -11.10 17.24 8.17
CA THR A 144 -12.54 17.45 7.99
C THR A 144 -12.84 18.74 8.72
N ALA A 145 -13.08 19.82 7.99
CA ALA A 145 -13.42 21.10 8.57
C ALA A 145 -14.69 20.88 9.37
N TYR A 146 -14.54 20.75 10.70
CA TYR A 146 -15.66 20.62 11.61
C TYR A 146 -16.59 21.81 11.33
N PRO A 147 -17.88 21.61 11.04
CA PRO A 147 -18.78 22.73 10.85
C PRO A 147 -18.79 23.52 12.16
N ALA A 148 -18.27 24.75 12.10
CA ALA A 148 -18.26 25.65 13.25
C ALA A 148 -19.66 25.68 13.89
N PRO A 149 -19.79 25.54 15.22
CA PRO A 149 -21.08 25.70 15.86
C PRO A 149 -21.62 27.08 15.47
N ARG A 150 -22.81 27.10 14.86
CA ARG A 150 -23.48 28.36 14.52
C ARG A 150 -23.54 29.19 15.80
N PRO A 151 -23.03 30.44 15.83
CA PRO A 151 -23.31 31.33 16.94
C PRO A 151 -24.81 31.53 16.98
N GLY A 152 -25.45 30.80 17.89
CA GLY A 152 -26.86 30.88 18.19
C GLY A 152 -27.18 32.32 18.56
N SER A 153 -28.10 32.87 17.79
CA SER A 153 -28.64 34.20 17.94
C SER A 153 -29.37 34.30 19.27
N MET A 154 -28.68 34.67 20.35
CA MET A 154 -29.36 35.18 21.54
C MET A 154 -29.78 36.62 21.22
N ARG A 155 -30.89 36.69 20.49
CA ARG A 155 -31.67 37.89 20.23
C ARG A 155 -32.09 38.47 21.58
N GLY A 156 -31.92 39.78 21.72
CA GLY A 156 -32.23 40.53 22.94
C GLY A 156 -33.62 40.22 23.48
N SER A 157 -33.67 40.09 24.80
CA SER A 157 -34.85 40.39 25.60
C SER A 157 -34.47 41.56 26.48
N ASP A 158 -34.41 42.73 25.85
CA ASP A 158 -34.66 43.97 26.53
C ASP A 158 -36.18 44.01 26.77
N ARG A 159 -36.61 43.91 28.04
CA ARG A 159 -37.65 44.77 28.64
C ARG A 159 -38.26 44.25 29.95
N ASP A 160 -38.37 45.23 30.85
CA ASP A 160 -39.39 45.44 31.89
C ASP A 160 -39.25 44.65 33.20
N ALA A 161 -38.60 45.27 34.20
CA ALA A 161 -39.26 46.04 35.26
C ALA A 161 -38.29 46.35 36.43
#